data_AF-D7E6L1-F1
#
_entry.id   AF-D7E6L1-F1
#
_cell.length_a   1.000
_cell.length_b   1.000
_cell.length_c   1.000
_cell.angle_alpha   90.00
_cell.angle_beta   90.00
_cell.angle_gamma   90.00
#
_symmetry.space_group_name_H-M   'P 1'
#
loop_
_entity.id
_entity.type
_entity.pdbx_description
1 polymer ?
#
loop_
_entity_poly.entity_id
_entity_poly.type
_entity_poly.pdbx_seq_one_letter_code
_entity_poly.pdbx_strand_id
1 'polypeptide(L)'
;MIENIVKGKEEEAESKLKEKHIPSIEIMKGQGKQGGDFIEVAVGKETPHPNKVEHHIAWVELHGVRNNGQVVNLGKMDFAPVYVEPNAKFEVNSIDDFKSFYAVEYCNIHGLWENSVEM
;
A
#
# COMPACT_ATOMS: atom_id res chain seq x y z
N MET A 1 1.14 7.35 -21.71
CA MET A 1 1.36 5.91 -22.03
C MET A 1 2.13 5.21 -20.88
N ILE A 2 1.69 5.40 -19.63
CA ILE A 2 2.22 4.75 -18.40
C ILE A 2 1.08 4.00 -17.67
N GLU A 3 -0.17 4.26 -18.06
CA GLU A 3 -1.42 3.73 -17.46
C GLU A 3 -1.56 2.20 -17.50
N ASN A 4 -0.64 1.48 -18.16
CA ASN A 4 -0.71 0.01 -18.34
C ASN A 4 0.42 -0.74 -17.61
N ILE A 5 1.14 -0.12 -16.68
CA ILE A 5 2.25 -0.78 -15.94
C ILE A 5 1.83 -1.15 -14.51
N VAL A 6 0.87 -0.42 -13.94
CA VAL A 6 0.38 -0.62 -12.57
C VAL A 6 -0.94 -1.37 -12.60
N LYS A 7 -1.03 -2.43 -11.81
CA LYS A 7 -2.17 -3.34 -11.84
C LYS A 7 -3.12 -3.08 -10.68
N GLY A 8 -4.41 -2.94 -10.99
CA GLY A 8 -5.43 -2.56 -10.02
C GLY A 8 -6.48 -3.65 -9.77
N LYS A 9 -7.49 -3.30 -8.96
CA LYS A 9 -8.64 -4.18 -8.67
C LYS A 9 -9.38 -4.62 -9.95
N GLU A 10 -9.47 -3.75 -10.95
CA GLU A 10 -10.32 -3.92 -12.15
C GLU A 10 -9.67 -4.72 -13.29
N GLU A 11 -8.37 -5.00 -13.25
CA GLU A 11 -7.62 -5.56 -14.40
C GLU A 11 -7.71 -7.10 -14.49
N GLU A 12 -7.68 -7.76 -15.66
CA GLU A 12 -7.81 -9.24 -15.76
C GLU A 12 -6.56 -10.04 -15.33
N ALA A 13 -6.09 -9.89 -14.08
CA ALA A 13 -5.16 -10.84 -13.47
C ALA A 13 -5.90 -12.05 -12.89
N GLU A 14 -5.28 -13.25 -12.90
CA GLU A 14 -5.81 -14.44 -12.22
C GLU A 14 -6.18 -14.08 -10.76
N SER A 15 -7.38 -14.49 -10.31
CA SER A 15 -7.95 -14.05 -9.03
C SER A 15 -7.02 -14.27 -7.82
N LYS A 16 -6.30 -15.39 -7.80
CA LYS A 16 -5.31 -15.73 -6.75
C LYS A 16 -4.05 -14.88 -6.79
N LEU A 17 -3.69 -14.34 -7.96
CA LEU A 17 -2.56 -13.43 -8.09
C LEU A 17 -2.92 -12.06 -7.52
N LYS A 18 -4.13 -11.56 -7.83
CA LYS A 18 -4.63 -10.29 -7.28
C LYS A 18 -4.68 -10.27 -5.77
N GLU A 19 -5.25 -11.31 -5.17
CA GLU A 19 -5.57 -11.36 -3.74
C GLU A 19 -4.35 -11.16 -2.83
N LYS A 20 -3.17 -11.64 -3.26
CA LYS A 20 -1.94 -11.55 -2.49
C LYS A 20 -1.03 -10.35 -2.85
N HIS A 21 -1.38 -9.55 -3.84
CA HIS A 21 -0.57 -8.40 -4.29
C HIS A 21 -1.25 -7.06 -4.09
N ILE A 22 -2.58 -6.98 -4.17
CA ILE A 22 -3.29 -5.72 -3.95
C ILE A 22 -2.98 -5.23 -2.53
N PRO A 23 -2.36 -4.05 -2.35
CA PRO A 23 -2.05 -3.53 -1.02
C PRO A 23 -3.36 -3.19 -0.30
N SER A 24 -3.57 -3.78 0.88
CA SER A 24 -4.64 -3.35 1.79
C SER A 24 -4.28 -2.00 2.41
N ILE A 25 -5.28 -1.15 2.63
CA ILE A 25 -5.13 0.17 3.25
C ILE A 25 -6.15 0.27 4.37
N GLU A 26 -5.69 0.48 5.60
CA GLU A 26 -6.55 0.67 6.77
C GLU A 26 -6.24 1.99 7.46
N ILE A 27 -7.30 2.81 7.63
CA ILE A 27 -7.22 4.11 8.29
C ILE A 27 -7.55 3.91 9.77
N MET A 28 -6.58 4.14 10.63
CA MET A 28 -6.66 3.85 12.06
C MET A 28 -6.58 5.15 12.86
N LYS A 29 -7.75 5.66 13.26
CA LYS A 29 -7.84 6.89 14.05
C LYS A 29 -7.66 6.65 15.54
N GLY A 30 -6.89 7.52 16.20
CA GLY A 30 -6.67 7.52 17.65
C GLY A 30 -5.91 6.31 18.21
N GLN A 31 -5.35 5.46 17.35
CA GLN A 31 -4.76 4.17 17.71
C GLN A 31 -3.24 4.12 17.51
N GLY A 32 -2.66 5.20 16.98
CA GLY A 32 -1.23 5.35 16.75
C GLY A 32 -0.47 5.82 17.98
N LYS A 33 0.79 6.19 17.76
CA LYS A 33 1.68 6.69 18.80
C LYS A 33 1.07 7.92 19.48
N GLN A 34 0.96 7.87 20.81
CA GLN A 34 0.35 8.93 21.63
C GLN A 34 -1.10 9.25 21.27
N GLY A 35 -1.85 8.27 20.74
CA GLY A 35 -3.23 8.48 20.29
C GLY A 35 -3.33 9.23 18.96
N GLY A 36 -2.26 9.24 18.16
CA GLY A 36 -2.27 9.75 16.80
C GLY A 36 -3.05 8.86 15.83
N ASP A 37 -3.25 9.37 14.62
CA ASP A 37 -3.84 8.63 13.53
C ASP A 37 -2.74 8.02 12.66
N PHE A 38 -2.94 6.79 12.20
CA PHE A 38 -2.03 6.15 11.28
C PHE A 38 -2.75 5.42 10.17
N ILE A 39 -2.03 5.17 9.08
CA ILE A 39 -2.49 4.33 7.98
C ILE A 39 -1.60 3.10 7.91
N GLU A 40 -2.22 1.93 7.94
CA GLU A 40 -1.54 0.65 7.71
C GLU A 40 -1.69 0.25 6.25
N VAL A 41 -0.56 -0.02 5.60
CA VAL A 41 -0.49 -0.58 4.25
C VAL A 41 0.16 -1.96 4.35
N ALA A 42 -0.59 -3.01 4.01
CA ALA A 42 -0.10 -4.38 4.07
C ALA A 42 -0.40 -5.17 2.80
N VAL A 43 0.55 -5.97 2.33
CA VAL A 43 0.41 -6.84 1.15
C VAL A 43 0.32 -8.30 1.60
N GLY A 44 -0.59 -9.07 1.01
CA GLY A 44 -0.79 -10.47 1.36
C GLY A 44 -1.52 -10.70 2.70
N LYS A 45 -2.36 -9.74 3.12
CA LYS A 45 -3.08 -9.78 4.41
C LYS A 45 -4.04 -10.97 4.54
N GLU A 46 -4.88 -11.20 3.54
CA GLU A 46 -5.84 -12.32 3.52
C GLU A 46 -5.20 -13.62 3.03
N THR A 47 -4.50 -13.56 1.90
CA THR A 47 -3.71 -14.65 1.35
C THR A 47 -2.23 -14.27 1.37
N PRO A 48 -1.38 -14.97 2.15
CA PRO A 48 0.04 -14.65 2.28
C PRO A 48 0.78 -14.58 0.94
N HIS A 49 1.52 -13.50 0.74
CA HIS A 49 2.50 -13.39 -0.33
C HIS A 49 3.81 -14.09 0.08
N PRO A 50 4.54 -14.76 -0.83
CA PRO A 50 5.86 -15.29 -0.52
C PRO A 50 6.84 -14.20 -0.05
N ASN A 51 7.67 -14.51 0.96
CA ASN A 51 8.73 -13.64 1.42
C ASN A 51 10.08 -14.39 1.39
N LYS A 52 10.68 -14.45 0.19
CA LYS A 52 11.95 -15.13 -0.08
C LYS A 52 12.86 -14.22 -0.91
N VAL A 53 14.16 -14.53 -0.95
CA VAL A 53 15.12 -13.79 -1.78
C VAL A 53 14.66 -13.76 -3.25
N GLU A 54 14.14 -14.88 -3.75
CA GLU A 54 13.73 -15.02 -5.15
C GLU A 54 12.38 -14.36 -5.45
N HIS A 55 11.51 -14.21 -4.45
CA HIS A 55 10.15 -13.71 -4.62
C HIS A 55 9.66 -13.04 -3.34
N HIS A 56 9.52 -11.72 -3.40
CA HIS A 56 9.12 -10.87 -2.27
C HIS A 56 8.51 -9.57 -2.76
N ILE A 57 7.77 -8.92 -1.86
CA ILE A 57 7.40 -7.52 -1.98
C ILE A 57 8.61 -6.69 -1.55
N ALA A 58 9.13 -5.87 -2.45
CA ALA A 58 10.32 -5.08 -2.19
C ALA A 58 10.01 -3.78 -1.45
N TRP A 59 8.86 -3.17 -1.72
CA TRP A 59 8.46 -1.92 -1.08
C TRP A 59 6.96 -1.63 -1.21
N VAL A 60 6.47 -0.74 -0.37
CA VAL A 60 5.18 -0.04 -0.51
C VAL A 60 5.40 1.47 -0.43
N GLU A 61 4.59 2.22 -1.16
CA GLU A 61 4.55 3.68 -1.13
C GLU A 61 3.10 4.15 -0.93
N LEU A 62 2.91 5.12 -0.05
CA LEU A 62 1.61 5.69 0.27
C LEU A 62 1.53 7.15 -0.20
N HIS A 63 0.43 7.48 -0.86
CA HIS A 63 0.06 8.83 -1.27
C HIS A 63 -1.29 9.21 -0.67
N GLY A 64 -1.45 10.48 -0.32
CA GLY A 64 -2.73 11.06 0.11
C GLY A 64 -3.17 12.15 -0.85
N VAL A 65 -4.44 12.18 -1.22
CA VAL A 65 -5.04 13.27 -1.99
C VAL A 65 -5.75 14.20 -1.02
N ARG A 66 -5.25 15.43 -0.92
CA ARG A 66 -5.84 16.46 -0.06
C ARG A 66 -7.20 16.90 -0.58
N ASN A 67 -8.00 17.52 0.28
CA ASN A 67 -9.32 18.06 -0.05
C ASN A 67 -9.28 19.07 -1.23
N ASN A 68 -8.16 19.78 -1.41
CA ASN A 68 -7.94 20.72 -2.53
C ASN A 68 -7.46 20.04 -3.83
N GLY A 69 -7.34 18.70 -3.85
CA GLY A 69 -6.87 17.93 -5.00
C GLY A 69 -5.35 17.78 -5.11
N GLN A 70 -4.55 18.37 -4.21
CA GLN A 70 -3.11 18.16 -4.18
C GLN A 70 -2.79 16.71 -3.75
N VAL A 71 -1.97 16.02 -4.53
CA VAL A 71 -1.41 14.71 -4.16
C VAL A 71 -0.12 14.91 -3.37
N VAL A 72 0.01 14.20 -2.24
CA VAL A 72 1.18 14.24 -1.36
C VAL A 72 1.71 12.82 -1.20
N ASN A 73 3.00 12.62 -1.47
CA ASN A 73 3.70 11.39 -1.09
C ASN A 73 3.89 11.40 0.43
N LEU A 74 3.28 10.45 1.13
CA LEU A 74 3.32 10.33 2.59
C LEU A 74 4.49 9.46 3.07
N GLY A 75 5.10 8.70 2.16
CA GLY A 75 6.32 7.97 2.39
C GLY A 75 6.38 6.66 1.63
N LYS A 76 7.57 6.07 1.66
CA LYS A 76 7.89 4.77 1.08
C LYS A 76 8.65 3.94 2.11
N MET A 77 8.36 2.65 2.19
CA MET A 77 9.10 1.71 3.01
C MET A 77 9.61 0.54 2.17
N ASP A 78 10.92 0.36 2.18
CA ASP A 78 11.59 -0.79 1.56
C ASP A 78 11.68 -1.94 2.58
N PHE A 79 11.46 -3.16 2.11
CA PHE A 79 11.45 -4.38 2.92
C PHE A 79 12.64 -5.26 2.55
N ALA A 80 13.43 -5.66 3.56
CA ALA A 80 14.45 -6.66 3.34
C ALA A 80 13.78 -8.04 3.20
N PRO A 81 13.99 -8.76 2.08
CA PRO A 81 13.36 -10.06 1.86
C PRO A 81 13.73 -11.04 2.96
N VAL A 82 12.83 -11.96 3.30
CA VAL A 82 12.96 -12.96 4.38
C VAL A 82 12.84 -12.37 5.79
N TYR A 83 13.27 -11.13 6.00
CA TYR A 83 13.43 -10.56 7.34
C TYR A 83 12.32 -9.59 7.75
N VAL A 84 11.68 -8.94 6.78
CA VAL A 84 10.65 -7.94 7.04
C VAL A 84 9.39 -8.31 6.26
N GLU A 85 8.26 -8.39 6.96
CA GLU A 85 6.96 -8.56 6.33
C GLU A 85 6.52 -7.27 5.62
N PRO A 86 5.81 -7.34 4.49
CA PRO A 86 5.39 -6.17 3.74
C PRO A 86 4.18 -5.49 4.38
N ASN A 87 4.40 -4.93 5.57
CA ASN A 87 3.46 -4.18 6.38
C ASN A 87 4.12 -2.88 6.84
N ALA A 88 3.56 -1.74 6.41
CA ALA A 88 4.02 -0.41 6.74
C ALA A 88 2.94 0.37 7.48
N LYS A 89 3.35 1.07 8.55
CA LYS A 89 2.48 1.98 9.30
C LYS A 89 3.01 3.40 9.17
N PHE A 90 2.17 4.28 8.64
CA PHE A 90 2.47 5.70 8.45
C PHE A 90 1.69 6.48 9.49
N GLU A 91 2.37 7.09 10.46
CA GLU A 91 1.74 8.05 11.37
C GLU A 91 1.42 9.33 10.57
N VAL A 92 0.15 9.70 10.48
CA VAL A 92 -0.33 10.80 9.62
C VAL A 92 -0.90 11.91 10.47
N ASN A 93 -0.23 13.06 10.45
CA ASN A 93 -0.77 14.27 11.05
C ASN A 93 -1.89 14.86 10.18
N SER A 94 -2.92 15.40 10.83
CA SER A 94 -4.08 16.02 10.15
C SER A 94 -4.68 15.12 9.08
N ILE A 95 -4.96 13.87 9.44
CA ILE A 95 -5.48 12.87 8.48
C ILE A 95 -6.76 13.34 7.78
N ASP A 96 -7.59 14.16 8.44
CA ASP A 96 -8.84 14.74 7.90
C ASP A 96 -8.64 15.81 6.80
N ASP A 97 -7.39 16.23 6.53
CA ASP A 97 -7.08 17.11 5.39
C ASP A 97 -7.12 16.37 4.05
N PHE A 98 -7.24 15.04 4.07
CA PHE A 98 -7.25 14.16 2.92
C PHE A 98 -8.66 13.64 2.63
N LYS A 99 -8.94 13.41 1.35
CA LYS A 99 -10.21 12.79 0.89
C LYS A 99 -10.03 11.34 0.46
N SER A 100 -8.80 10.95 0.12
CA SER A 100 -8.49 9.58 -0.28
C SER A 100 -7.00 9.27 -0.15
N PHE A 101 -6.70 7.99 -0.06
CA PHE A 101 -5.34 7.45 0.02
C PHE A 101 -5.12 6.39 -1.05
N TYR A 102 -3.90 6.37 -1.60
CA TYR A 102 -3.48 5.50 -2.68
C TYR A 102 -2.19 4.80 -2.26
N ALA A 103 -2.17 3.49 -2.33
CA ALA A 103 -0.97 2.70 -2.07
C ALA A 103 -0.52 2.02 -3.36
N VAL A 104 0.79 2.05 -3.61
CA VAL A 104 1.44 1.29 -4.67
C VAL A 104 2.48 0.38 -4.03
N GLU A 105 2.54 -0.86 -4.49
CA GLU A 105 3.55 -1.84 -4.07
C GLU A 105 4.34 -2.35 -5.27
N TYR A 106 5.52 -2.90 -5.00
CA TYR A 106 6.32 -3.61 -6.00
C TYR A 106 6.72 -5.00 -5.54
N CYS A 107 6.23 -6.01 -6.27
CA CYS A 107 6.72 -7.37 -6.21
C CYS A 107 7.87 -7.54 -7.21
N ASN A 108 9.00 -8.08 -6.75
CA ASN A 108 10.24 -8.16 -7.53
C ASN A 108 10.08 -8.90 -8.87
N ILE A 109 9.14 -9.85 -8.97
CA ILE A 109 8.88 -10.61 -10.20
C ILE A 109 7.49 -10.39 -10.80
N HIS A 110 6.56 -9.82 -10.03
CA HIS A 110 5.19 -9.56 -10.50
C HIS A 110 4.91 -8.08 -10.76
N GLY A 111 5.87 -7.17 -10.61
CA GLY A 111 5.68 -5.77 -11.00
C GLY A 111 4.86 -4.97 -9.99
N LEU A 112 4.24 -3.89 -10.49
CA LEU A 112 3.54 -2.91 -9.67
C LEU A 112 2.06 -3.25 -9.50
N TRP A 113 1.56 -3.00 -8.29
CA TRP A 113 0.14 -3.11 -7.97
C TRP A 113 -0.30 -1.94 -7.13
N GLU A 114 -1.58 -1.57 -7.27
CA GLU A 114 -2.14 -0.45 -6.54
C GLU A 114 -3.50 -0.74 -5.91
N ASN A 115 -3.84 0.08 -4.94
CA ASN A 115 -5.17 0.17 -4.37
C ASN A 115 -5.42 1.60 -3.89
N SER A 116 -6.69 1.95 -3.76
CA SER A 116 -7.11 3.21 -3.16
C SER A 116 -8.30 3.01 -2.23
N VAL A 117 -8.42 3.93 -1.27
CA VAL A 117 -9.57 4.07 -0.37
C VAL A 117 -9.94 5.53 -0.26
N GLU A 118 -11.24 5.80 -0.28
CA GLU A 118 -11.76 7.11 0.12
C GLU A 118 -11.76 7.20 1.65
N MET A 119 -11.67 8.43 2.17
CA MET A 119 -11.68 8.72 3.59
C MET A 119 -13.09 8.81 4.17
#